data_AF-A0A242CV05-F1
#
_entry.id   AF-A0A242CV05-F1
#
_cell.length_a   1.000
_cell.length_b   1.000
_cell.length_c   1.000
_cell.angle_alpha   90.00
_cell.angle_beta   90.00
_cell.angle_gamma   90.00
#
_symmetry.space_group_name_H-M   'P 1'
#
loop_
_entity.id
_entity.type
_entity.pdbx_description
1 polymer ?
#
loop_
_entity_poly.entity_id
_entity_poly.type
_entity_poly.pdbx_seq_one_letter_code
_entity_poly.pdbx_strand_id
1 'polypeptide(L)' 'MSYTPKQEILIRELATEKIQDLQHLLHDKRGSLSDRQRETSNRDLKDYQELLYQNRLNLYTEKR' A
#
# COMPACT_ATOMS: atom_id res chain seq x y z
N MET A 1 -3.51 -13.08 12.42
CA MET A 1 -4.05 -13.92 11.34
C MET A 1 -2.94 -14.04 10.31
N SER A 2 -2.42 -15.24 10.02
CA SER A 2 -1.50 -15.43 8.89
C SER A 2 -2.33 -15.60 7.63
N TYR A 3 -1.97 -14.87 6.58
CA TYR A 3 -2.50 -15.12 5.25
C TYR A 3 -1.81 -16.35 4.65
N THR A 4 -2.50 -17.07 3.78
CA THR A 4 -1.86 -18.12 2.98
C THR A 4 -0.84 -17.50 2.01
N PRO A 5 0.17 -18.25 1.53
CA PRO A 5 1.15 -17.71 0.58
C PRO A 5 0.52 -17.09 -0.68
N LYS A 6 -0.59 -17.65 -1.17
CA LYS A 6 -1.34 -17.09 -2.30
C LYS A 6 -2.00 -15.76 -1.96
N GLN A 7 -2.54 -15.64 -0.75
CA GLN A 7 -3.12 -14.40 -0.26
C GLN A 7 -2.04 -13.34 -0.04
N GLU A 8 -0.86 -13.71 0.48
CA GLU A 8 0.27 -12.76 0.62
C GLU A 8 0.73 -12.25 -0.75
N ILE A 9 0.78 -13.08 -1.80
CA ILE A 9 1.08 -12.63 -3.17
C ILE A 9 0.02 -11.63 -3.66
N LEU A 10 -1.26 -11.97 -3.50
CA LEU A 10 -2.37 -11.12 -3.92
C LEU A 10 -2.39 -9.76 -3.17
N ILE A 11 -2.14 -9.78 -1.86
CA ILE A 11 -2.02 -8.56 -1.04
C ILE A 11 -0.91 -7.69 -1.58
N ARG A 12 0.24 -8.29 -1.92
CA ARG A 12 1.38 -7.56 -2.48
C ARG A 12 1.04 -6.90 -3.82
N GLU A 13 0.40 -7.62 -4.73
CA GLU A 13 0.00 -7.08 -6.04
C GLU A 13 -0.97 -5.92 -5.88
N LEU A 14 -2.06 -6.11 -5.14
CA LEU A 14 -3.09 -5.08 -4.93
C LEU A 14 -2.55 -3.85 -4.20
N ALA A 15 -1.75 -4.04 -3.15
CA ALA A 15 -1.17 -2.91 -2.42
C ALA A 15 -0.16 -2.13 -3.28
N THR A 16 0.59 -2.82 -4.14
CA THR A 16 1.52 -2.15 -5.07
C THR A 16 0.78 -1.29 -6.08
N GLU A 17 -0.30 -1.82 -6.68
CA GLU A 17 -1.17 -1.07 -7.60
C GLU A 17 -1.76 0.18 -6.91
N LYS A 18 -2.29 0.02 -5.68
CA LYS A 18 -2.85 1.15 -4.93
C LYS A 18 -1.82 2.21 -4.55
N ILE A 19 -0.60 1.81 -4.21
CA ILE A 19 0.49 2.75 -3.95
C ILE A 19 0.81 3.56 -5.21
N GLN A 20 0.88 2.92 -6.38
CA GLN A 20 1.14 3.60 -7.65
C GLN A 20 0.02 4.59 -7.99
N ASP A 21 -1.25 4.18 -7.86
CA ASP A 21 -2.41 5.06 -8.06
C ASP A 21 -2.37 6.28 -7.13
N LEU A 22 -2.10 6.06 -5.85
CA LEU A 22 -2.04 7.12 -4.83
C LEU A 22 -0.86 8.06 -5.07
N GLN A 23 0.31 7.54 -5.45
CA GLN A 23 1.45 8.36 -5.83
C GLN A 23 1.14 9.21 -7.07
N HIS A 24 0.56 8.61 -8.11
CA HIS A 24 0.16 9.36 -9.31
C HIS A 24 -0.89 10.43 -8.97
N LEU A 25 -1.88 10.10 -8.13
CA LEU A 25 -2.89 11.06 -7.66
C LEU A 25 -2.25 12.21 -6.88
N LEU A 26 -1.34 11.90 -5.97
CA LEU A 26 -0.65 12.87 -5.11
C LEU A 26 0.42 13.68 -5.83
N HIS A 27 0.96 13.21 -6.96
CA HIS A 27 1.95 13.93 -7.76
C HIS A 27 1.31 14.75 -8.88
N ASP A 28 0.45 14.13 -9.69
CA ASP A 28 -0.07 14.75 -10.92
C ASP A 28 -1.30 15.62 -10.66
N LYS A 29 -2.11 15.27 -9.65
CA LYS A 29 -3.32 16.04 -9.31
C LYS A 29 -3.14 16.92 -8.08
N ARG A 30 -1.91 17.33 -7.74
CA ARG A 30 -1.63 18.19 -6.56
C ARG A 30 -2.53 19.42 -6.53
N GLY A 31 -2.75 20.09 -7.65
CA GLY A 31 -3.60 21.29 -7.70
C GLY A 31 -5.10 21.04 -7.61
N SER A 32 -5.55 19.80 -7.76
CA SER A 32 -6.98 19.43 -7.86
C SER A 32 -7.54 18.77 -6.59
N LEU A 33 -6.67 18.39 -5.65
CA LEU A 33 -7.08 17.81 -4.38
C LEU A 33 -7.26 18.90 -3.32
N SER A 34 -8.38 18.85 -2.60
CA SER A 34 -8.52 19.59 -1.34
C SER A 34 -7.53 19.08 -0.31
N ASP A 35 -7.22 19.90 0.70
CA ASP A 35 -6.28 19.52 1.76
C ASP A 35 -6.70 18.25 2.49
N ARG A 36 -8.02 18.07 2.73
CA ARG A 36 -8.56 16.85 3.35
C ARG A 36 -8.39 15.61 2.47
N GLN A 37 -8.59 15.75 1.16
CA GLN A 37 -8.35 14.64 0.22
C GLN A 37 -6.86 14.29 0.17
N ARG A 38 -5.99 15.30 0.14
CA ARG A 38 -4.55 15.10 0.17
C ARG A 38 -4.09 14.41 1.45
N GLU A 39 -4.60 14.84 2.61
CA GLU A 39 -4.30 14.19 3.90
C GLU A 39 -4.76 12.74 3.91
N THR A 40 -5.98 12.47 3.44
CA THR A 40 -6.55 11.12 3.35
C THR A 40 -5.69 10.23 2.43
N SER A 41 -5.37 10.70 1.23
CA SER A 41 -4.54 9.95 0.28
C SER A 41 -3.11 9.70 0.80
N ASN A 42 -2.53 10.64 1.56
CA ASN A 42 -1.23 10.41 2.19
C ASN A 42 -1.30 9.37 3.31
N ARG A 43 -2.38 9.38 4.10
CA ARG A 43 -2.61 8.36 5.13
C ARG A 43 -2.78 6.98 4.50
N ASP A 44 -3.63 6.86 3.49
CA ASP A 44 -3.85 5.59 2.77
C ASP A 44 -2.54 5.09 2.15
N LEU A 45 -1.73 5.98 1.57
CA LEU A 45 -0.43 5.62 1.00
C LEU A 45 0.49 5.01 2.06
N LYS A 46 0.54 5.60 3.26
CA LYS A 46 1.34 5.10 4.38
C LYS A 46 0.83 3.74 4.85
N ASP A 47 -0.47 3.56 4.97
CA ASP A 47 -1.09 2.32 5.43
C ASP A 47 -0.81 1.16 4.45
N TYR A 48 -0.88 1.41 3.13
CA TYR A 48 -0.52 0.40 2.13
C TYR A 48 0.98 0.09 2.11
N GLN A 49 1.85 1.08 2.32
CA GLN A 49 3.30 0.86 2.45
C GLN A 49 3.63 0.00 3.67
N GLU A 50 2.96 0.23 4.79
CA GLU A 50 3.09 -0.59 6.00
C GLU A 50 2.59 -2.02 5.76
N LEU A 51 1.46 -2.19 5.08
CA LEU A 51 0.95 -3.51 4.69
C LEU A 51 1.96 -4.30 3.85
N LEU A 52 2.60 -3.66 2.86
CA LEU A 52 3.66 -4.27 2.06
C LEU A 52 4.91 -4.60 2.89
N TYR A 53 5.22 -3.79 3.90
CA TYR A 53 6.32 -4.07 4.79
C TYR A 53 6.04 -5.32 5.64
N GLN A 54 4.85 -5.41 6.25
CA GLN A 54 4.45 -6.58 7.03
C GLN A 54 4.37 -7.86 6.18
N ASN A 55 3.82 -7.77 4.98
CA ASN A 55 3.78 -8.88 4.01
C ASN A 55 5.20 -9.42 3.69
N ARG A 56 6.17 -8.52 3.49
CA ARG A 56 7.58 -8.90 3.27
C ARG A 56 8.20 -9.58 4.50
N LEU A 57 7.89 -9.10 5.71
CA LEU A 57 8.36 -9.71 6.94
C LEU A 57 7.78 -11.11 7.12
N ASN A 58 6.48 -11.30 6.89
CA ASN A 58 5.81 -12.60 6.98
C ASN A 58 6.46 -13.63 6.05
N LEU A 59 6.69 -13.25 4.78
CA LEU A 59 7.37 -14.10 3.80
C LEU A 59 8.81 -14.44 4.19
N TYR A 60 9.49 -13.59 4.95
CA TYR A 60 10.84 -13.85 5.45
C TYR A 60 10.83 -14.78 6.67
N THR A 61 9.89 -14.59 7.59
CA THR A 61 9.75 -15.42 8.79
C THR A 61 9.23 -16.81 8.49
N GLU A 62 8.31 -16.97 7.53
CA GLU A 62 7.80 -18.30 7.13
C GLU A 62 8.82 -19.13 6.34
N LYS A 63 9.87 -18.49 5.80
CA LYS A 63 10.95 -19.17 5.07
C LYS A 63 12.14 -19.60 5.94
N ARG A 64 12.14 -19.29 7.24
CA ARG A 64 13.17 -19.73 8.20
C ARG A 64 12.71 -20.97 8.96
#